data_AF-A0A369AM51-F1
#
_entry.id   AF-A0A369AM51-F1
#
_cell.length_a   1.000
_cell.length_b   1.000
_cell.length_c   1.000
_cell.angle_alpha   90.00
_cell.angle_beta   90.00
_cell.angle_gamma   90.00
#
_symmetry.space_group_name_H-M   'P 1'
#
loop_
_entity.id
_entity.type
_entity.pdbx_description
1 polymer ?
#
loop_
_entity_poly.entity_id
_entity_poly.type
_entity_poly.pdbx_seq_one_letter_code
_entity_poly.pdbx_strand_id
1 'polypeptide(L)'
;MRTSQAFPGLHTPAAGFEQPFAMLEACHERVQRMLALLQKLCAHLRAHGCDDAARQAARDVLRYFDQAGPLHHEDEEKHLFPLLRVQGNAEVRALVERLAQDHVHMATTWAQLRMPLLALANGQRFGFRAQEETALDCFAAHYARHIKDEEQHAYPAAQKLLEAQALLAMGQEMAARRGARPPPSETPK
;
A
#
# COMPACT_ATOMS: atom_id res chain seq x y z
N MET A 1 -23.06 -19.37 -12.11
CA MET A 1 -21.68 -19.05 -12.54
C MET A 1 -21.45 -17.57 -12.29
N ARG A 2 -20.72 -17.20 -11.22
CA ARG A 2 -20.38 -15.80 -10.95
C ARG A 2 -19.07 -15.50 -11.67
N THR A 3 -19.14 -14.65 -12.68
CA THR A 3 -17.99 -14.09 -13.40
C THR A 3 -17.14 -13.28 -12.43
N SER A 4 -15.87 -13.67 -12.28
CA SER A 4 -14.86 -12.88 -11.59
C SER A 4 -14.70 -11.56 -12.36
N GLN A 5 -15.22 -10.46 -11.81
CA GLN A 5 -14.98 -9.14 -12.39
C GLN A 5 -13.54 -8.74 -12.06
N ALA A 6 -12.64 -8.96 -13.01
CA ALA A 6 -11.36 -8.28 -13.05
C ALA A 6 -11.63 -6.78 -13.24
N PHE A 7 -11.35 -5.98 -12.21
CA PHE A 7 -11.54 -4.53 -12.23
C PHE A 7 -10.50 -3.87 -13.16
N PRO A 8 -10.92 -3.12 -14.20
CA PRO A 8 -9.99 -2.42 -15.08
C PRO A 8 -9.22 -1.32 -14.32
N GLY A 9 -7.88 -1.36 -14.44
CA GLY A 9 -6.94 -0.43 -13.78
C GLY A 9 -6.13 -1.05 -12.64
N LEU A 10 -6.48 -2.25 -12.19
CA LEU A 10 -5.67 -3.08 -11.30
C LEU A 10 -4.92 -4.09 -12.16
N HIS A 11 -3.77 -3.72 -12.72
CA HIS A 11 -2.86 -4.77 -13.22
C HIS A 11 -2.54 -5.67 -12.02
N THR A 12 -2.92 -6.94 -12.04
CA THR A 12 -2.43 -7.89 -11.05
C THR A 12 -0.90 -7.80 -11.06
N PRO A 13 -0.23 -7.74 -9.90
CA PRO A 13 1.22 -7.82 -9.85
C PRO A 13 1.73 -8.92 -10.78
N ALA A 14 2.84 -8.65 -11.49
CA ALA A 14 3.47 -9.67 -12.33
C ALA A 14 3.88 -10.90 -11.50
N ALA A 15 4.14 -10.68 -10.21
CA ALA A 15 4.26 -11.71 -9.19
C ALA A 15 2.88 -12.19 -8.71
N GLY A 16 2.65 -13.51 -8.75
CA GLY A 16 1.50 -14.12 -8.10
C GLY A 16 1.70 -14.28 -6.59
N PHE A 17 0.68 -14.77 -5.90
CA PHE A 17 0.72 -15.01 -4.45
C PHE A 17 1.63 -16.18 -4.06
N GLU A 18 2.17 -16.92 -5.03
CA GLU A 18 3.24 -17.90 -4.87
C GLU A 18 4.57 -17.24 -4.45
N GLN A 19 4.72 -15.92 -4.65
CA GLN A 19 5.90 -15.14 -4.27
C GLN A 19 5.47 -13.94 -3.40
N PRO A 20 5.14 -14.16 -2.11
CA PRO A 20 4.59 -13.13 -1.23
C PRO A 20 5.40 -11.83 -1.15
N PHE A 21 6.73 -11.92 -1.11
CA PHE A 21 7.60 -10.74 -1.07
C PHE A 21 7.58 -9.95 -2.38
N ALA A 22 7.62 -10.62 -3.53
CA ALA A 22 7.52 -9.95 -4.82
C ALA A 22 6.12 -9.30 -5.02
N MET A 23 5.08 -9.90 -4.44
CA MET A 23 3.74 -9.30 -4.36
C MET A 23 3.73 -8.01 -3.50
N LEU A 24 4.39 -8.03 -2.33
CA LEU A 24 4.54 -6.86 -1.47
C LEU A 24 5.34 -5.73 -2.14
N GLU A 25 6.46 -6.05 -2.78
CA GLU A 25 7.26 -5.08 -3.57
C GLU A 25 6.43 -4.48 -4.72
N ALA A 26 5.64 -5.29 -5.42
CA ALA A 26 4.74 -4.77 -6.44
C ALA A 26 3.61 -3.88 -5.87
N CYS A 27 3.20 -4.11 -4.62
CA CYS A 27 2.34 -3.18 -3.89
C CYS A 27 3.08 -1.85 -3.64
N HIS A 28 4.35 -1.86 -3.21
CA HIS A 28 5.16 -0.64 -3.05
C HIS A 28 5.32 0.16 -4.33
N GLU A 29 5.60 -0.49 -5.46
CA GLU A 29 5.65 0.20 -6.74
C GLU A 29 4.32 0.91 -7.05
N ARG A 30 3.19 0.30 -6.66
CA ARG A 30 1.88 0.93 -6.83
C ARG A 30 1.69 2.10 -5.88
N VAL A 31 2.11 1.99 -4.61
CA VAL A 31 2.13 3.13 -3.68
C VAL A 31 2.89 4.29 -4.31
N GLN A 32 4.12 4.04 -4.78
CA GLN A 32 4.99 5.06 -5.38
C GLN A 32 4.34 5.70 -6.62
N ARG A 33 3.69 4.91 -7.50
CA ARG A 33 2.95 5.46 -8.65
C ARG A 33 1.79 6.35 -8.23
N MET A 34 1.06 6.01 -7.17
CA MET A 34 -0.06 6.82 -6.67
C MET A 34 0.41 8.11 -5.99
N LEU A 35 1.53 8.06 -5.26
CA LEU A 35 2.16 9.25 -4.70
C LEU A 35 2.68 10.19 -5.81
N ALA A 36 3.30 9.64 -6.86
CA ALA A 36 3.71 10.43 -8.02
C ALA A 36 2.51 11.03 -8.78
N LEU A 37 1.40 10.29 -8.89
CA LEU A 37 0.14 10.81 -9.46
C LEU A 37 -0.42 11.96 -8.62
N LEU A 38 -0.34 11.86 -7.30
CA LEU A 38 -0.78 12.90 -6.36
C LEU A 38 0.03 14.19 -6.51
N GLN A 39 1.36 14.09 -6.66
CA GLN A 39 2.22 15.24 -6.94
C GLN A 39 1.91 15.89 -8.30
N LYS A 40 1.70 15.07 -9.34
CA LYS A 40 1.28 15.55 -10.67
C LYS A 40 -0.08 16.23 -10.62
N LEU A 41 -1.02 15.72 -9.83
CA LEU A 41 -2.31 16.35 -9.61
C LEU A 41 -2.17 17.75 -9.00
N CYS A 42 -1.37 17.92 -7.95
CA CYS A 42 -1.12 19.25 -7.36
C CYS A 42 -0.52 20.22 -8.39
N ALA A 43 0.45 19.78 -9.19
CA ALA A 43 1.02 20.61 -10.26
C ALA A 43 -0.01 20.97 -11.34
N HIS A 44 -0.83 20.00 -11.76
CA HIS A 44 -1.88 20.20 -12.76
C HIS A 44 -2.93 21.20 -12.29
N LEU A 45 -3.37 21.14 -11.04
CA LEU A 45 -4.34 22.09 -10.49
C LEU A 45 -3.83 23.52 -10.52
N ARG A 46 -2.53 23.74 -10.27
CA ARG A 46 -1.91 25.07 -10.34
C ARG A 46 -1.81 25.60 -11.77
N ALA A 47 -1.56 24.73 -12.75
CA ALA A 47 -1.33 25.13 -14.14
C ALA A 47 -2.63 25.20 -14.98
N HIS A 48 -3.57 24.31 -14.73
CA HIS A 48 -4.73 24.05 -15.60
C HIS A 48 -6.08 24.12 -14.86
N GLY A 49 -6.06 24.20 -13.53
CA GLY A 49 -7.27 24.12 -12.71
C GLY A 49 -7.84 22.71 -12.61
N CYS A 50 -9.05 22.60 -12.07
CA CYS A 50 -9.72 21.32 -11.86
C CYS A 50 -10.60 20.94 -13.06
N ASP A 51 -9.99 20.27 -14.03
CA ASP A 51 -10.65 19.65 -15.18
C ASP A 51 -10.97 18.16 -14.93
N ASP A 52 -11.51 17.48 -15.94
CA ASP A 52 -11.92 16.08 -15.86
C ASP A 52 -10.73 15.15 -15.55
N ALA A 53 -9.53 15.49 -16.04
CA ALA A 53 -8.31 14.75 -15.79
C ALA A 53 -7.87 14.87 -14.32
N ALA A 54 -7.92 16.07 -13.74
CA ALA A 54 -7.64 16.29 -12.33
C ALA A 54 -8.62 15.51 -11.43
N ARG A 55 -9.92 15.53 -11.76
CA ARG A 55 -10.93 14.78 -11.01
C ARG A 55 -10.71 13.27 -11.13
N GLN A 56 -10.28 12.78 -12.29
CA GLN A 56 -9.96 11.36 -12.49
C GLN A 56 -8.73 10.93 -11.70
N ALA A 57 -7.65 11.71 -11.74
CA ALA A 57 -6.45 11.43 -10.94
C ALA A 57 -6.78 11.36 -9.43
N ALA A 58 -7.63 12.26 -8.93
CA ALA A 58 -8.10 12.22 -7.54
C ALA A 58 -8.86 10.91 -7.22
N ARG A 59 -9.76 10.47 -8.12
CA ARG A 59 -10.48 9.20 -7.96
C ARG A 59 -9.55 7.99 -7.93
N ASP A 60 -8.51 7.98 -8.76
CA ASP A 60 -7.56 6.87 -8.81
C ASP A 60 -6.70 6.79 -7.54
N VAL A 61 -6.23 7.94 -7.03
CA VAL A 61 -5.53 8.01 -5.73
C VAL A 61 -6.45 7.55 -4.60
N LEU A 62 -7.68 8.06 -4.54
CA LEU A 62 -8.67 7.68 -3.53
C LEU A 62 -8.92 6.17 -3.52
N ARG A 63 -9.20 5.59 -4.70
CA ARG A 63 -9.47 4.15 -4.82
C ARG A 63 -8.31 3.31 -4.29
N TYR A 64 -7.07 3.70 -4.56
CA TYR A 64 -5.92 2.94 -4.11
C TYR A 64 -5.76 2.99 -2.58
N PHE A 65 -5.71 4.17 -1.99
CA PHE A 65 -5.47 4.31 -0.56
C PHE A 65 -6.69 3.96 0.31
N ASP A 66 -7.91 3.95 -0.23
CA ASP A 66 -9.10 3.46 0.48
C ASP A 66 -9.18 1.92 0.50
N GLN A 67 -8.51 1.21 -0.41
CA GLN A 67 -8.69 -0.23 -0.60
C GLN A 67 -7.39 -1.01 -0.52
N ALA A 68 -6.44 -0.73 -1.42
CA ALA A 68 -5.24 -1.54 -1.57
C ALA A 68 -4.17 -1.22 -0.52
N GLY A 69 -4.02 0.05 -0.12
CA GLY A 69 -3.08 0.46 0.94
C GLY A 69 -3.32 -0.28 2.27
N PRO A 70 -4.56 -0.27 2.82
CA PRO A 70 -4.87 -0.98 4.06
C PRO A 70 -4.61 -2.49 3.99
N LEU A 71 -4.93 -3.13 2.86
CA LEU A 71 -4.70 -4.57 2.69
C LEU A 71 -3.20 -4.93 2.65
N HIS A 72 -2.37 -4.03 2.14
CA HIS A 72 -0.92 -4.22 2.14
C HIS A 72 -0.35 -4.15 3.55
N HIS A 73 -0.69 -3.11 4.33
CA HIS A 73 -0.30 -3.02 5.74
C HIS A 73 -0.82 -4.23 6.55
N GLU A 74 -2.04 -4.69 6.28
CA GLU A 74 -2.62 -5.88 6.94
C GLU A 74 -1.82 -7.16 6.63
N ASP A 75 -1.23 -7.28 5.44
CA ASP A 75 -0.38 -8.42 5.11
C ASP A 75 0.87 -8.44 6.00
N GLU A 76 1.52 -7.29 6.18
CA GLU A 76 2.75 -7.17 6.97
C GLU A 76 2.47 -7.35 8.46
N GLU A 77 1.41 -6.72 8.95
CA GLU A 77 0.98 -6.80 10.35
C GLU A 77 0.58 -8.20 10.78
N LYS A 78 0.08 -9.03 9.85
CA LYS A 78 -0.27 -10.43 10.13
C LYS A 78 0.91 -11.37 9.98
N HIS A 79 1.74 -11.17 8.96
CA HIS A 79 2.70 -12.21 8.53
C HIS A 79 4.13 -11.89 8.86
N LEU A 80 4.53 -10.62 8.86
CA LEU A 80 5.92 -10.23 9.05
C LEU A 80 6.17 -9.69 10.45
N PHE A 81 5.37 -8.72 10.90
CA PHE A 81 5.63 -8.02 12.16
C PHE A 81 5.59 -8.93 13.40
N PRO A 82 4.63 -9.88 13.55
CA PRO A 82 4.62 -10.78 14.70
C PRO A 82 5.87 -11.67 14.75
N LEU A 83 6.30 -12.19 13.60
CA LEU A 83 7.52 -13.01 13.50
C LEU A 83 8.75 -12.21 13.91
N LEU A 84 8.91 -11.01 13.34
CA LEU A 84 10.06 -10.14 13.60
C LEU A 84 10.11 -9.62 15.05
N ARG A 85 8.95 -9.40 15.70
CA ARG A 85 8.89 -9.05 17.13
C ARG A 85 9.43 -10.17 18.01
N VAL A 86 9.13 -11.42 17.67
CA VAL A 86 9.53 -12.58 18.49
C VAL A 86 10.97 -13.00 18.22
N GLN A 87 11.36 -13.06 16.94
CA GLN A 87 12.61 -13.70 16.51
C GLN A 87 13.66 -12.70 15.99
N GLY A 88 13.29 -11.44 15.74
CA GLY A 88 14.22 -10.41 15.32
C GLY A 88 15.23 -10.04 16.41
N ASN A 89 16.41 -9.57 15.99
CA ASN A 89 17.37 -8.96 16.90
C ASN A 89 16.83 -7.62 17.46
N ALA A 90 17.55 -6.99 18.39
CA ALA A 90 17.09 -5.76 19.04
C ALA A 90 16.77 -4.62 18.05
N GLU A 91 17.58 -4.46 17.00
CA GLU A 91 17.41 -3.42 15.98
C GLU A 91 16.17 -3.67 15.11
N VAL A 92 15.98 -4.91 14.65
CA VAL A 92 14.81 -5.33 13.87
C VAL A 92 13.53 -5.18 14.66
N ARG A 93 13.53 -5.54 15.95
CA ARG A 93 12.36 -5.34 16.82
C ARG A 93 12.00 -3.86 16.98
N ALA A 94 12.99 -3.01 17.21
CA ALA A 94 12.78 -1.57 17.29
C ALA A 94 12.28 -0.97 15.97
N LEU A 95 12.80 -1.46 14.83
CA LEU A 95 12.32 -1.09 13.51
C LEU A 95 10.85 -1.45 13.32
N VAL A 96 10.43 -2.67 13.67
CA VAL A 96 9.04 -3.12 13.48
C VAL A 96 8.05 -2.34 14.33
N GLU A 97 8.42 -1.96 15.56
CA GLU A 97 7.55 -1.07 16.35
C GLU A 97 7.41 0.32 15.71
N ARG A 98 8.46 0.84 15.07
CA ARG A 98 8.38 2.08 14.29
C ARG A 98 7.46 1.91 13.07
N LEU A 99 7.65 0.85 12.28
CA LEU A 99 6.82 0.59 11.09
C LEU A 99 5.34 0.43 11.45
N ALA A 100 5.02 -0.26 12.54
CA ALA A 100 3.65 -0.37 13.02
C ALA A 100 3.06 1.00 13.44
N GLN A 101 3.87 1.88 14.03
CA GLN A 101 3.44 3.25 14.34
C GLN A 101 3.26 4.10 13.07
N ASP A 102 4.14 3.91 12.08
CA ASP A 102 4.02 4.56 10.77
C ASP A 102 2.69 4.18 10.10
N HIS A 103 2.27 2.90 10.12
CA HIS A 103 0.96 2.50 9.58
C HIS A 103 -0.22 3.26 10.22
N VAL A 104 -0.20 3.42 11.55
CA VAL A 104 -1.23 4.20 12.26
C VAL A 104 -1.18 5.67 11.86
N HIS A 105 0.02 6.24 11.75
CA HIS A 105 0.21 7.62 11.32
C HIS A 105 -0.25 7.85 9.88
N MET A 106 0.06 6.93 8.97
CA MET A 106 -0.38 6.94 7.58
C MET A 106 -1.90 6.85 7.48
N ALA A 107 -2.54 5.94 8.20
CA ALA A 107 -4.00 5.81 8.20
C ALA A 107 -4.68 7.08 8.70
N THR A 108 -4.14 7.67 9.78
CA THR A 108 -4.66 8.93 10.35
C THR A 108 -4.48 10.10 9.38
N THR A 109 -3.31 10.22 8.77
CA THR A 109 -2.99 11.27 7.78
C THR A 109 -3.86 11.10 6.53
N TRP A 110 -4.03 9.88 6.05
CA TRP A 110 -4.91 9.59 4.92
C TRP A 110 -6.35 10.00 5.18
N ALA A 111 -6.91 9.70 6.37
CA ALA A 111 -8.27 10.11 6.72
C ALA A 111 -8.49 11.63 6.60
N GLN A 112 -7.46 12.43 6.90
CA GLN A 112 -7.50 13.89 6.75
C GLN A 112 -7.38 14.32 5.28
N LEU A 113 -6.43 13.74 4.54
CA LEU A 113 -6.17 14.05 3.11
C LEU A 113 -7.28 13.57 2.17
N ARG A 114 -8.01 12.53 2.58
CA ARG A 114 -9.11 11.93 1.84
C ARG A 114 -10.24 12.92 1.58
N MET A 115 -10.57 13.75 2.57
CA MET A 115 -11.68 14.71 2.49
C MET A 115 -11.52 15.75 1.35
N PRO A 116 -10.40 16.49 1.26
CA PRO A 116 -10.20 17.43 0.16
C PRO A 116 -10.05 16.74 -1.20
N LEU A 117 -9.46 15.54 -1.26
CA LEU A 117 -9.39 14.73 -2.48
C LEU A 117 -10.78 14.30 -2.97
N LEU A 118 -11.67 13.91 -2.07
CA LEU A 118 -13.04 13.54 -2.41
C LEU A 118 -13.84 14.72 -2.95
N ALA A 119 -13.72 15.89 -2.31
CA ALA A 119 -14.36 17.13 -2.80
C ALA A 119 -13.85 17.50 -4.20
N LEU A 120 -12.55 17.35 -4.45
CA LEU A 120 -11.95 17.56 -5.77
C LEU A 120 -12.50 16.58 -6.80
N ALA A 121 -12.52 15.28 -6.49
CA ALA A 121 -13.03 14.23 -7.35
C ALA A 121 -14.50 14.44 -7.78
N ASN A 122 -15.30 15.04 -6.89
CA ASN A 122 -16.71 15.36 -7.10
C ASN A 122 -16.95 16.73 -7.77
N GLY A 123 -15.89 17.50 -8.08
CA GLY A 123 -16.02 18.84 -8.65
C GLY A 123 -16.60 19.88 -7.68
N GLN A 124 -16.56 19.59 -6.38
CA GLN A 124 -17.01 20.49 -5.31
C GLN A 124 -15.89 21.44 -4.83
N ARG A 125 -14.69 21.24 -5.37
CA ARG A 125 -13.46 21.94 -5.01
C ARG A 125 -12.55 22.03 -6.23
N PHE A 126 -11.72 23.07 -6.31
CA PHE A 126 -10.91 23.37 -7.49
C PHE A 126 -9.39 23.45 -7.24
N GLY A 127 -8.92 23.20 -6.02
CA GLY A 127 -7.51 23.28 -5.64
C GLY A 127 -7.27 23.00 -4.16
N PHE A 128 -6.03 22.75 -3.76
CA PHE A 128 -5.64 22.52 -2.37
C PHE A 128 -5.21 23.83 -1.68
N ARG A 129 -5.36 23.89 -0.35
CA ARG A 129 -4.76 24.94 0.48
C ARG A 129 -3.29 24.62 0.69
N ALA A 130 -2.46 25.63 0.94
CA ALA A 130 -1.02 25.43 1.17
C ALA A 130 -0.70 24.39 2.26
N GLN A 131 -1.47 24.37 3.35
CA GLN A 131 -1.33 23.38 4.42
C GLN A 131 -1.65 21.95 3.95
N GLU A 132 -2.64 21.78 3.07
CA GLU A 132 -2.99 20.48 2.51
C GLU A 132 -1.93 20.02 1.51
N GLU A 133 -1.39 20.92 0.68
CA GLU A 133 -0.24 20.59 -0.20
C GLU A 133 0.97 20.14 0.63
N THR A 134 1.27 20.84 1.72
CA THR A 134 2.35 20.44 2.64
C THR A 134 2.07 19.06 3.26
N ALA A 135 0.84 18.79 3.68
CA ALA A 135 0.46 17.49 4.24
C ALA A 135 0.57 16.35 3.21
N LEU A 136 0.22 16.62 1.94
CA LEU A 136 0.39 15.67 0.83
C LEU A 136 1.88 15.36 0.58
N ASP A 137 2.74 16.37 0.61
CA ASP A 137 4.20 16.19 0.47
C ASP A 137 4.80 15.42 1.65
N CYS A 138 4.39 15.73 2.89
CA CYS A 138 4.80 14.99 4.08
C CYS A 138 4.36 13.53 4.02
N PHE A 139 3.13 13.25 3.57
CA PHE A 139 2.62 11.89 3.40
C PHE A 139 3.43 11.09 2.38
N ALA A 140 3.78 11.70 1.24
CA ALA A 140 4.64 11.06 0.24
C ALA A 140 6.04 10.78 0.76
N ALA A 141 6.65 11.74 1.48
CA ALA A 141 7.97 11.56 2.07
C ALA A 141 7.99 10.47 3.16
N HIS A 142 6.92 10.37 3.95
CA HIS A 142 6.78 9.35 4.98
C HIS A 142 6.70 7.94 4.38
N TYR A 143 5.86 7.73 3.36
CA TYR A 143 5.84 6.47 2.61
C TYR A 143 7.18 6.11 1.99
N ALA A 144 7.90 7.09 1.41
CA ALA A 144 9.21 6.83 0.81
C ALA A 144 10.26 6.36 1.84
N ARG A 145 10.23 6.89 3.07
CA ARG A 145 11.07 6.39 4.16
C ARG A 145 10.65 5.00 4.60
N HIS A 146 9.35 4.80 4.78
CA HIS A 146 8.77 3.56 5.27
C HIS A 146 9.07 2.37 4.36
N ILE A 147 8.75 2.49 3.06
CA ILE A 147 9.03 1.47 2.03
C ILE A 147 10.52 1.12 2.00
N LYS A 148 11.39 2.13 2.11
CA LYS A 148 12.85 1.90 2.14
C LYS A 148 13.25 1.08 3.35
N ASP A 149 12.71 1.39 4.53
CA ASP A 149 13.03 0.68 5.75
C ASP A 149 12.53 -0.78 5.70
N GLU A 150 11.37 -1.01 5.09
CA GLU A 150 10.81 -2.35 4.87
C GLU A 150 11.65 -3.19 3.92
N GLU A 151 11.87 -2.71 2.70
CA GLU A 151 12.58 -3.45 1.65
C GLU A 151 14.04 -3.70 2.00
N GLN A 152 14.70 -2.75 2.68
CA GLN A 152 16.13 -2.88 3.00
C GLN A 152 16.41 -3.64 4.28
N HIS A 153 15.44 -3.73 5.20
CA HIS A 153 15.70 -4.27 6.54
C HIS A 153 14.64 -5.27 7.00
N ALA A 154 13.36 -4.91 6.99
CA ALA A 154 12.31 -5.78 7.54
C ALA A 154 12.11 -7.03 6.67
N TYR A 155 11.99 -6.87 5.34
CA TYR A 155 11.78 -7.99 4.43
C TYR A 155 12.96 -8.97 4.41
N PRO A 156 14.23 -8.53 4.28
CA PRO A 156 15.37 -9.44 4.37
C PRO A 156 15.49 -10.14 5.72
N ALA A 157 15.09 -9.49 6.81
CA ALA A 157 15.05 -10.13 8.13
C ALA A 157 13.97 -11.21 8.20
N ALA A 158 12.77 -10.93 7.67
CA ALA A 158 11.67 -11.89 7.68
C ALA A 158 11.94 -13.10 6.77
N GLN A 159 12.52 -12.87 5.59
CA GLN A 159 12.91 -13.93 4.66
C GLN A 159 13.90 -14.94 5.26
N LYS A 160 14.79 -14.49 6.17
CA LYS A 160 15.73 -15.38 6.87
C LYS A 160 15.08 -16.24 7.96
N LEU A 161 13.88 -15.88 8.40
CA LEU A 161 13.18 -16.49 9.53
C LEU A 161 11.94 -17.29 9.09
N LEU A 162 11.38 -17.01 7.91
CA LEU A 162 10.19 -17.68 7.39
C LEU A 162 10.52 -19.05 6.83
N GLU A 163 9.90 -20.08 7.41
CA GLU A 163 9.87 -21.42 6.86
C GLU A 163 8.97 -21.50 5.62
N ALA A 164 9.25 -22.46 4.72
CA ALA A 164 8.51 -22.63 3.47
C ALA A 164 6.98 -22.76 3.67
N GLN A 165 6.56 -23.51 4.70
CA GLN A 165 5.14 -23.69 5.02
C GLN A 165 4.47 -22.37 5.46
N ALA A 166 5.18 -21.54 6.22
CA ALA A 166 4.67 -20.24 6.66
C ALA A 166 4.59 -19.27 5.48
N LEU A 167 5.57 -19.29 4.58
CA LEU A 167 5.55 -18.49 3.35
C LEU A 167 4.37 -18.88 2.44
N LEU A 168 4.09 -20.17 2.29
CA LEU A 168 2.91 -20.64 1.53
C LEU A 168 1.60 -20.16 2.17
N ALA A 169 1.47 -20.29 3.49
CA ALA A 169 0.29 -19.84 4.23
C ALA A 169 0.07 -18.32 4.08
N MET A 170 1.14 -17.54 4.18
CA MET A 170 1.12 -16.09 3.92
C MET A 170 0.54 -15.79 2.54
N GLY A 171 1.04 -16.44 1.48
CA GLY A 171 0.53 -16.26 0.12
C GLY A 171 -0.97 -16.59 -0.02
N GLN A 172 -1.41 -17.70 0.58
CA GLN A 172 -2.82 -18.10 0.58
C GLN A 172 -3.73 -17.07 1.25
N GLU A 173 -3.32 -16.57 2.40
CA GLU A 173 -4.10 -15.56 3.12
C GLU A 173 -4.11 -14.21 2.40
N MET A 174 -2.98 -13.79 1.82
CA MET A 174 -2.89 -12.58 1.00
C MET A 174 -3.85 -12.64 -0.20
N ALA A 175 -3.93 -13.80 -0.85
CA ALA A 175 -4.87 -14.04 -1.95
C ALA A 175 -6.33 -14.01 -1.48
N ALA A 176 -6.62 -14.68 -0.35
CA ALA A 176 -7.96 -14.72 0.23
C ALA A 176 -8.49 -13.33 0.61
N ARG A 177 -7.64 -12.48 1.21
CA ARG A 177 -7.97 -11.07 1.51
C ARG A 177 -8.41 -10.27 0.29
N ARG A 178 -7.97 -10.67 -0.89
CA ARG A 178 -8.23 -10.00 -2.18
C ARG A 178 -9.25 -10.74 -3.05
N GLY A 179 -9.84 -11.84 -2.57
CA GLY A 179 -10.73 -12.69 -3.35
C GLY A 179 -10.07 -13.31 -4.60
N ALA A 180 -8.74 -13.44 -4.58
CA ALA A 180 -7.94 -13.95 -5.69
C ALA A 180 -7.76 -15.48 -5.59
N ARG A 181 -7.27 -16.10 -6.67
CA ARG A 181 -6.90 -17.51 -6.65
C ARG A 181 -5.68 -17.70 -5.73
N PRO A 182 -5.77 -18.55 -4.69
CA PRO A 182 -4.64 -18.82 -3.81
C PRO A 182 -3.60 -19.73 -4.50
N PRO A 183 -2.32 -19.67 -4.07
CA PRO A 183 -1.33 -20.65 -4.47
C PRO A 183 -1.77 -22.05 -4.01
N PRO A 184 -1.47 -23.11 -4.78
CA PRO A 184 -1.90 -24.46 -4.47
C PRO A 184 -1.35 -24.91 -3.11
N SER A 185 -2.18 -25.55 -2.29
CA SER A 185 -1.73 -26.20 -1.06
C SER A 185 -0.89 -27.43 -1.41
N GLU A 186 0.33 -27.54 -0.86
CA GLU A 186 1.03 -28.83 -0.83
C GLU A 186 0.24 -29.76 0.10
N THR A 187 -0.56 -30.67 -0.47
CA THR A 187 -1.01 -31.84 0.26
C THR A 187 0.15 -32.83 0.31
N PRO A 188 0.68 -33.19 1.48
CA PRO A 188 1.52 -34.37 1.58
C PRO A 188 0.70 -35.57 1.12
N LYS A 189 1.23 -36.35 0.17
CA LYS A 189 0.74 -37.71 -0.08
C LYS A 189 1.18 -38.63 1.05
#